data_AF-A0A2D5DB01-F1
#
_entry.id   AF-A0A2D5DB01-F1
#
_cell.length_a   1.000
_cell.length_b   1.000
_cell.length_c   1.000
_cell.angle_alpha   90.00
_cell.angle_beta   90.00
_cell.angle_gamma   90.00
#
_symmetry.space_group_name_H-M   'P 1'
#
loop_
_entity.id
_entity.type
_entity.pdbx_description
1 polymer ?
#
loop_
_entity_poly.entity_id
_entity_poly.type
_entity_poly.pdbx_seq_one_letter_code
_entity_poly.pdbx_strand_id
1 'polypeptide(L)'
;MIKTKYFIFLFLIILPLQNLKSEIIVLSGCDDKQDEFLKNEYIFNLNELIMTRNYVYKEKTYQKYKLTDLSVKKSNSYVRNIYEEDGKILTHKHGYPQFYTQILFKKGKQEVFIKTVLNDEEGISKISTCKKIEKFDNES
;
A
#
# COMPACT_ATOMS: atom_id res chain seq x y z
N MET A 1 45.62 28.73 29.99
CA MET A 1 44.16 28.99 30.00
C MET A 1 43.49 27.89 29.19
N ILE A 2 43.30 26.72 29.82
CA ILE A 2 42.69 25.54 29.19
C ILE A 2 41.23 25.56 29.63
N LYS A 3 40.28 25.69 28.69
CA LYS A 3 38.88 25.24 28.77
C LYS A 3 38.14 25.79 27.55
N THR A 4 37.18 25.02 27.03
CA THR A 4 36.31 25.34 25.86
C THR A 4 36.82 24.93 24.48
N LYS A 5 37.43 23.74 24.35
CA LYS A 5 37.58 23.07 23.03
C LYS A 5 36.95 21.67 22.94
N TYR A 6 36.32 21.20 24.02
CA TYR A 6 35.80 19.82 24.12
C TYR A 6 34.27 19.70 24.12
N PHE A 7 33.52 20.78 23.86
CA PHE A 7 32.05 20.72 23.97
C PHE A 7 31.32 20.39 22.65
N ILE A 8 32.00 20.44 21.51
CA ILE A 8 31.37 20.20 20.20
C ILE A 8 31.37 18.71 19.81
N PHE A 9 32.20 17.88 20.44
CA PHE A 9 32.30 16.45 20.11
C PHE A 9 31.23 15.57 20.78
N LEU A 10 30.50 16.10 21.77
CA LEU A 10 29.51 15.32 22.53
C LEU A 10 28.13 15.23 21.83
N PHE A 11 27.85 16.10 20.85
CA PHE A 11 26.54 16.15 20.19
C PHE A 11 26.32 15.07 19.13
N LEU A 12 27.36 14.36 18.70
CA LEU A 12 27.27 13.29 17.69
C LEU A 12 26.89 11.92 18.27
N ILE A 13 26.91 11.76 19.60
CA ILE A 13 26.73 10.46 20.26
C ILE A 13 25.25 10.14 20.56
N ILE A 14 24.34 11.10 20.35
CA ILE A 14 22.90 10.94 20.67
C ILE A 14 22.05 10.82 19.41
N LEU A 15 22.62 10.40 18.28
CA LEU A 15 21.77 9.98 17.17
C LEU A 15 21.11 8.65 17.58
N PRO A 16 19.76 8.61 17.76
CA PRO A 16 19.12 7.33 18.01
C PRO A 16 19.40 6.45 16.80
N LEU A 17 19.98 5.27 17.01
CA LEU A 17 19.89 4.20 16.02
C LEU A 17 18.41 3.94 15.82
N GLN A 18 17.83 4.53 14.79
CA GLN A 18 16.49 4.20 14.37
C GLN A 18 16.59 2.77 13.87
N ASN A 19 16.00 1.84 14.63
CA ASN A 19 15.75 0.49 14.15
C ASN A 19 14.80 0.63 12.97
N LEU A 20 15.35 0.66 11.75
CA LEU A 20 14.57 0.59 10.53
C LEU A 20 14.07 -0.84 10.43
N LYS A 21 12.93 -1.10 11.10
CA LYS A 21 12.23 -2.36 10.93
C LYS A 21 11.68 -2.39 9.53
N SER A 22 12.34 -3.18 8.72
CA SER A 22 11.99 -3.41 7.35
C SER A 22 10.95 -4.50 7.27
N GLU A 23 9.70 -4.15 6.94
CA GLU A 23 8.60 -5.11 6.81
C GLU A 23 8.07 -5.11 5.37
N ILE A 24 8.00 -6.30 4.76
CA ILE A 24 7.25 -6.57 3.54
C ILE A 24 6.00 -7.35 3.92
N ILE A 25 4.83 -6.84 3.54
CA ILE A 25 3.53 -7.47 3.80
C ILE A 25 2.94 -7.92 2.47
N VAL A 26 2.65 -9.22 2.34
CA VAL A 26 2.01 -9.79 1.15
C VAL A 26 0.60 -10.25 1.51
N LEU A 27 -0.38 -9.70 0.81
CA LEU A 27 -1.77 -10.16 0.82
C LEU A 27 -2.04 -10.92 -0.46
N SER A 28 -2.45 -12.19 -0.35
CA SER A 28 -2.70 -13.04 -1.51
C SER A 28 -4.07 -13.71 -1.47
N GLY A 29 -4.53 -14.13 -2.65
CA GLY A 29 -5.85 -14.72 -2.84
C GLY A 29 -6.97 -13.73 -2.48
N CYS A 30 -6.84 -12.48 -2.90
CA CYS A 30 -7.79 -11.41 -2.58
C CYS A 30 -9.02 -11.48 -3.50
N ASP A 31 -10.16 -11.86 -2.93
CA ASP A 31 -11.42 -11.93 -3.64
C ASP A 31 -12.20 -10.60 -3.50
N ASP A 32 -12.89 -10.22 -4.57
CA ASP A 32 -13.80 -9.06 -4.60
C ASP A 32 -15.25 -9.53 -4.86
N LYS A 33 -16.22 -8.70 -4.50
CA LYS A 33 -17.64 -8.98 -4.75
C LYS A 33 -18.06 -8.75 -6.20
N GLN A 34 -17.43 -7.81 -6.90
CA GLN A 34 -17.81 -7.40 -8.24
C GLN A 34 -17.03 -8.16 -9.31
N ASP A 35 -15.77 -8.49 -9.03
CA ASP A 35 -14.82 -9.03 -9.99
C ASP A 35 -14.24 -10.38 -9.59
N GLU A 36 -14.07 -11.25 -10.59
CA GLU A 36 -13.48 -12.57 -10.41
C GLU A 36 -12.04 -12.60 -10.92
N PHE A 37 -11.15 -13.13 -10.08
CA PHE A 37 -9.73 -13.21 -10.34
C PHE A 37 -9.24 -14.66 -10.35
N LEU A 38 -8.27 -14.96 -11.21
CA LEU A 38 -7.39 -16.13 -11.05
C LEU A 38 -6.29 -15.81 -10.04
N LYS A 39 -5.84 -14.55 -10.01
CA LYS A 39 -4.81 -14.04 -9.12
C LYS A 39 -5.12 -12.59 -8.77
N ASN A 40 -5.02 -12.22 -7.51
CA ASN A 40 -5.11 -10.83 -7.05
C ASN A 40 -4.32 -10.74 -5.75
N GLU A 41 -3.21 -10.01 -5.79
CA GLU A 41 -2.25 -9.90 -4.69
C GLU A 41 -1.82 -8.46 -4.52
N TYR A 42 -1.59 -8.07 -3.27
CA TYR A 42 -1.06 -6.77 -2.89
C TYR A 42 0.22 -6.99 -2.08
N ILE A 43 1.31 -6.40 -2.52
CA ILE A 43 2.62 -6.48 -1.88
C ILE A 43 2.97 -5.07 -1.39
N PHE A 44 3.07 -4.89 -0.08
CA PHE A 44 3.48 -3.63 0.54
C PHE A 44 4.93 -3.75 0.99
N ASN A 45 5.81 -2.96 0.40
CA ASN A 45 7.18 -2.81 0.85
C ASN A 45 7.27 -1.52 1.67
N LEU A 46 7.32 -1.64 3.00
CA LEU A 46 7.33 -0.46 3.88
C LEU A 46 8.68 0.27 3.90
N ASN A 47 9.76 -0.35 3.42
CA ASN A 47 11.05 0.33 3.28
C ASN A 47 11.06 1.30 2.11
N GLU A 48 10.63 0.79 0.96
CA GLU A 48 10.62 1.54 -0.28
C GLU A 48 9.40 2.45 -0.37
N LEU A 49 8.47 2.33 0.60
CA LEU A 49 7.22 3.06 0.62
C LEU A 49 6.42 2.86 -0.66
N ILE A 50 6.38 1.60 -1.14
CA ILE A 50 5.62 1.21 -2.33
C ILE A 50 4.63 0.07 -2.06
N MET A 51 3.53 0.07 -2.80
CA MET A 51 2.62 -1.04 -2.95
C MET A 51 2.63 -1.49 -4.40
N THR A 52 2.80 -2.80 -4.61
CA THR A 52 2.65 -3.45 -5.91
C THR A 52 1.39 -4.31 -5.91
N ARG A 53 0.49 -4.11 -6.86
CA ARG A 53 -0.66 -4.99 -7.08
C ARG A 53 -0.43 -5.83 -8.33
N ASN A 54 -0.58 -7.14 -8.18
CA ASN A 54 -0.52 -8.10 -9.28
C ASN A 54 -1.87 -8.78 -9.43
N TYR A 55 -2.50 -8.68 -10.59
CA TYR A 55 -3.79 -9.33 -10.82
C TYR A 55 -3.89 -10.01 -12.18
N VAL A 56 -4.72 -11.04 -12.23
CA VAL A 56 -5.15 -11.75 -13.44
C VAL A 56 -6.65 -11.98 -13.34
N TYR A 57 -7.42 -11.35 -14.23
CA TYR A 57 -8.87 -11.54 -14.30
C TYR A 57 -9.22 -12.93 -14.83
N LYS A 58 -10.36 -13.47 -14.38
CA LYS A 58 -11.02 -14.56 -15.10
C LYS A 58 -11.59 -14.05 -16.43
N GLU A 59 -11.84 -14.97 -17.37
CA GLU A 59 -12.30 -14.63 -18.71
C GLU A 59 -13.60 -13.81 -18.71
N LYS A 60 -14.56 -14.19 -17.87
CA LYS A 60 -15.85 -13.49 -17.74
C LYS A 60 -15.66 -12.01 -17.37
N THR A 61 -14.85 -11.73 -16.35
CA THR A 61 -14.56 -10.35 -15.91
C THR A 61 -13.73 -9.59 -16.94
N TYR A 62 -12.73 -10.24 -17.55
CA TYR A 62 -11.93 -9.62 -18.60
C TYR A 62 -12.79 -9.19 -19.79
N GLN A 63 -13.65 -10.07 -20.30
CA GLN A 63 -14.53 -9.75 -21.43
C GLN A 63 -15.53 -8.64 -21.09
N LYS A 64 -16.12 -8.67 -19.89
CA LYS A 64 -17.00 -7.59 -19.41
C LYS A 64 -16.33 -6.21 -19.52
N TYR A 65 -15.09 -6.08 -19.04
CA TYR A 65 -14.37 -4.80 -19.09
C TYR A 65 -13.83 -4.46 -20.48
N LYS A 66 -13.42 -5.46 -21.26
CA LYS A 66 -12.94 -5.26 -22.64
C LYS A 66 -14.02 -4.66 -23.55
N LEU A 67 -15.29 -4.97 -23.30
CA LEU A 67 -16.42 -4.39 -24.04
C LEU A 67 -16.50 -2.87 -23.87
N THR A 68 -16.16 -2.34 -22.69
CA THR A 68 -16.22 -0.90 -22.39
C THR A 68 -14.88 -0.21 -22.64
N ASP A 69 -13.77 -0.92 -22.49
CA ASP A 69 -12.42 -0.37 -22.64
C ASP A 69 -11.47 -1.41 -23.29
N LEU A 70 -11.09 -1.14 -24.54
CA LEU A 70 -10.20 -2.01 -25.33
C LEU A 70 -8.76 -2.07 -24.79
N SER A 71 -8.36 -1.10 -23.95
CA SER A 71 -7.02 -1.04 -23.35
C SER A 71 -6.86 -1.95 -22.14
N VAL A 72 -7.97 -2.53 -21.65
CA VAL A 72 -7.97 -3.44 -20.51
C VAL A 72 -7.06 -4.62 -20.76
N LYS A 73 -6.15 -4.85 -19.80
CA LYS A 73 -5.27 -6.02 -19.79
C LYS A 73 -5.87 -7.12 -18.91
N LYS A 74 -5.85 -8.36 -19.40
CA LYS A 74 -6.28 -9.54 -18.63
C LYS A 74 -5.39 -9.79 -17.42
N SER A 75 -4.09 -9.57 -17.57
CA SER A 75 -3.08 -9.65 -16.53
C SER A 75 -2.32 -8.33 -16.47
N ASN A 76 -2.11 -7.79 -15.28
CA ASN A 76 -1.34 -6.55 -15.12
C ASN A 76 -0.66 -6.49 -13.74
N SER A 77 0.37 -5.66 -13.68
CA SER A 77 1.06 -5.27 -12.45
C SER A 77 1.19 -3.75 -12.41
N TYR A 78 0.95 -3.15 -11.26
CA TYR A 78 1.21 -1.72 -11.08
C TYR A 78 1.74 -1.42 -9.68
N VAL A 79 2.53 -0.34 -9.61
CA VAL A 79 3.15 0.15 -8.39
C VAL A 79 2.54 1.50 -8.00
N ARG A 80 2.35 1.74 -6.71
CA ARG A 80 1.91 3.01 -6.13
C ARG A 80 2.73 3.32 -4.89
N ASN A 81 3.10 4.57 -4.71
CA ASN A 81 3.71 5.02 -3.46
C ASN A 81 2.67 4.96 -2.33
N ILE A 82 3.14 4.65 -1.13
CA ILE A 82 2.34 4.54 0.09
C ILE A 82 2.91 5.41 1.20
N TYR A 83 2.07 5.73 2.17
CA TYR A 83 2.47 6.34 3.42
C TYR A 83 1.66 5.74 4.57
N GLU A 84 2.15 5.91 5.79
CA GLU A 84 1.47 5.45 6.99
C GLU A 84 0.85 6.63 7.75
N GLU A 85 -0.40 6.46 8.18
CA GLU A 85 -1.16 7.44 8.94
C GLU A 85 -2.07 6.68 9.93
N ASP A 86 -1.94 6.98 11.23
CA ASP A 86 -2.73 6.34 12.30
C ASP A 86 -2.73 4.80 12.27
N GLY A 87 -1.58 4.17 11.97
CA GLY A 87 -1.45 2.72 11.87
C GLY A 87 -2.13 2.10 10.64
N LYS A 88 -2.54 2.92 9.68
CA LYS A 88 -3.10 2.53 8.38
C LYS A 88 -2.08 2.85 7.29
N ILE A 89 -2.02 2.00 6.28
CA ILE A 89 -1.20 2.22 5.09
C ILE A 89 -2.13 2.71 3.98
N LEU A 90 -1.82 3.89 3.42
CA LEU A 90 -2.58 4.50 2.34
C LEU A 90 -1.70 4.64 1.11
N THR A 91 -2.26 4.41 -0.08
CA THR A 91 -1.60 4.83 -1.32
C THR A 91 -1.70 6.33 -1.49
N HIS A 92 -0.79 6.91 -2.28
CA HIS A 92 -0.93 8.29 -2.73
C HIS A 92 -2.27 8.52 -3.42
N LYS A 93 -2.79 9.74 -3.27
CA LYS A 93 -4.06 10.18 -3.85
C LYS A 93 -4.03 10.00 -5.37
N HIS A 94 -5.03 9.32 -5.90
CA HIS A 94 -5.22 9.17 -7.33
C HIS A 94 -6.49 9.89 -7.77
N GLY A 95 -6.32 10.98 -8.51
CA GLY A 95 -7.40 11.85 -8.94
C GLY A 95 -7.00 13.32 -8.81
N TYR A 96 -8.00 14.18 -8.62
CA TYR A 96 -7.84 15.61 -8.44
C TYR A 96 -8.03 16.00 -6.97
N PRO A 97 -7.58 17.19 -6.54
CA PRO A 97 -7.75 17.62 -5.14
C PRO A 97 -9.20 17.53 -4.64
N GLN A 98 -10.16 17.86 -5.49
CA GLN A 98 -11.59 17.82 -5.17
C GLN A 98 -12.20 16.41 -5.24
N PHE A 99 -11.57 15.48 -5.96
CA PHE A 99 -12.04 14.09 -6.04
C PHE A 99 -10.87 13.12 -6.23
N TYR A 100 -10.62 12.27 -5.24
CA TYR A 100 -9.54 11.29 -5.33
C TYR A 100 -9.90 9.98 -4.65
N THR A 101 -9.15 8.95 -5.03
CA THR A 101 -9.22 7.62 -4.42
C THR A 101 -7.87 7.23 -3.84
N GLN A 102 -7.90 6.40 -2.80
CA GLN A 102 -6.74 5.79 -2.18
C GLN A 102 -7.09 4.36 -1.81
N ILE A 103 -6.13 3.45 -1.99
CA ILE A 103 -6.23 2.14 -1.37
C ILE A 103 -5.80 2.29 0.08
N LEU A 104 -6.61 1.72 0.98
CA LEU A 104 -6.45 1.77 2.42
C LEU A 104 -6.30 0.36 2.95
N PHE A 105 -5.23 0.14 3.72
CA PHE A 105 -4.92 -1.12 4.37
C PHE A 105 -4.71 -0.91 5.86
N LYS A 106 -5.24 -1.82 6.68
CA LYS A 106 -5.02 -1.84 8.14
C LYS A 106 -4.02 -2.96 8.45
N LYS A 107 -2.89 -2.62 9.09
CA LYS A 107 -1.86 -3.60 9.46
C LYS A 107 -2.48 -4.79 10.21
N GLY A 108 -2.13 -6.01 9.80
CA GLY A 108 -2.62 -7.25 10.41
C GLY A 108 -4.03 -7.68 10.02
N LYS A 109 -4.75 -6.91 9.20
CA LYS A 109 -6.05 -7.34 8.65
C LYS A 109 -5.89 -7.89 7.24
N GLN A 110 -6.82 -8.73 6.81
CA GLN A 110 -6.86 -9.28 5.45
C GLN A 110 -7.81 -8.52 4.52
N GLU A 111 -8.36 -7.41 4.98
CA GLU A 111 -9.31 -6.61 4.24
C GLU A 111 -8.61 -5.42 3.59
N VAL A 112 -8.91 -5.23 2.30
CA VAL A 112 -8.45 -4.07 1.53
C VAL A 112 -9.64 -3.16 1.31
N PHE A 113 -9.45 -1.87 1.59
CA PHE A 113 -10.46 -0.85 1.45
C PHE A 113 -10.06 0.15 0.37
N ILE A 114 -11.05 0.81 -0.20
CA ILE A 114 -10.86 2.03 -0.98
C ILE A 114 -11.45 3.19 -0.18
N LYS A 115 -10.66 4.26 -0.04
CA LYS A 115 -11.10 5.56 0.43
C LYS A 115 -11.35 6.42 -0.80
N THR A 116 -12.55 6.91 -0.95
CA THR A 116 -12.94 7.89 -1.97
C THR A 116 -13.25 9.19 -1.26
N VAL A 117 -12.76 10.30 -1.79
CA VAL A 117 -13.09 11.63 -1.30
C VAL A 117 -13.68 12.42 -2.45
N LEU A 118 -14.79 13.11 -2.21
CA LEU A 118 -15.46 14.00 -3.16
C LEU A 118 -15.91 15.26 -2.41
N ASN A 119 -15.39 16.43 -2.77
CA ASN A 119 -15.71 17.71 -2.12
C ASN A 119 -15.66 17.62 -0.58
N ASP A 120 -14.55 17.10 -0.06
CA ASP A 120 -14.30 16.88 1.37
C ASP A 120 -15.18 15.83 2.07
N GLU A 121 -16.13 15.21 1.36
CA GLU A 121 -16.88 14.05 1.87
C GLU A 121 -16.08 12.76 1.67
N GLU A 122 -15.89 12.00 2.74
CA GLU A 122 -15.14 10.74 2.70
C GLU A 122 -16.07 9.52 2.70
N GLY A 123 -15.86 8.63 1.73
CA GLY A 123 -16.46 7.30 1.67
C GLY A 123 -15.40 6.22 1.78
N ILE A 124 -15.57 5.27 2.71
CA ILE A 124 -14.69 4.10 2.83
C ILE A 124 -15.51 2.85 2.55
N SER A 125 -15.07 2.05 1.58
CA SER A 125 -15.72 0.78 1.25
C SER A 125 -14.70 -0.35 1.13
N LYS A 126 -15.14 -1.57 1.44
CA LYS A 126 -14.31 -2.76 1.32
C LYS A 126 -14.30 -3.25 -0.13
N ILE A 127 -13.12 -3.41 -0.72
CA ILE A 127 -12.94 -3.84 -2.11
C ILE A 127 -12.35 -5.25 -2.24
N SER A 128 -11.70 -5.77 -1.22
CA SER A 128 -11.23 -7.16 -1.26
C SER A 128 -11.11 -7.75 0.12
N THR A 129 -11.33 -9.06 0.20
CA THR A 129 -10.97 -9.87 1.37
C THR A 129 -9.95 -10.92 0.92
N CYS A 130 -8.77 -10.90 1.53
CA CYS A 130 -7.66 -11.77 1.19
C CYS A 130 -7.65 -13.03 2.05
N LYS A 131 -7.18 -14.14 1.49
CA LYS A 131 -7.15 -15.43 2.18
C LYS A 131 -5.92 -15.57 3.07
N LYS A 132 -4.80 -14.96 2.67
CA LYS A 132 -3.51 -15.10 3.34
C LYS A 132 -2.86 -13.72 3.53
N ILE A 133 -2.21 -13.57 4.68
CA ILE A 133 -1.29 -12.47 4.99
C ILE A 133 0.05 -13.07 5.37
N GLU A 134 1.11 -12.65 4.71
CA GLU A 134 2.49 -13.03 5.01
C GLU A 134 3.27 -11.76 5.35
N LYS A 135 4.14 -11.86 6.35
CA LYS A 135 5.00 -10.78 6.80
C LYS A 135 6.43 -11.26 6.73
N PHE A 136 7.29 -10.46 6.14
CA PHE A 136 8.71 -10.71 6.04
C PHE A 136 9.42 -9.54 6.70
N ASP A 137 10.08 -9.83 7.81
CA ASP A 137 10.99 -8.88 8.45
C ASP A 137 12.38 -9.08 7.83
N ASN A 138 13.03 -8.01 7.35
CA ASN A 138 14.46 -8.14 7.07
C ASN A 138 15.20 -8.09 8.40
N GLU A 139 15.93 -9.16 8.71
CA GLU A 139 16.96 -9.11 9.73
C GLU A 139 18.01 -8.08 9.30
N SER A 140 18.19 -7.04 10.13
CA SER A 140 19.26 -6.04 9.99
C SER A 140 20.42 -6.39 10.91
#